data_AF-A0A9D7AB66-F1
#
_entry.id   AF-A0A9D7AB66-F1
#
_cell.length_a   1.000
_cell.length_b   1.000
_cell.length_c   1.000
_cell.angle_alpha   90.00
_cell.angle_beta   90.00
_cell.angle_gamma   90.00
#
_symmetry.space_group_name_H-M   'P 1'
#
loop_
_entity.id
_entity.type
_entity.pdbx_description
1 polymer ?
#
loop_
_entity_poly.entity_id
_entity_poly.type
_entity_poly.pdbx_seq_one_letter_code
_entity_poly.pdbx_strand_id
1 'polypeptide(L)'
;MPTPPRAPMPFAAQAVPFDEFLATGKIPDGYITSDYVGEQFVERLVHYVLSVPSGSYTMAQLSQLLEQLDPRHQVFFFKRLKETSPDSLKDFAPLYYGFMNEFHSLLFT
;
A
#
# COMPACT_ATOMS: atom_id res chain seq x y z
N MET A 1 24.70 16.48 31.45
CA MET A 1 23.36 15.92 31.18
C MET A 1 23.49 15.01 29.97
N PRO A 2 23.41 13.67 30.11
CA PRO A 2 23.34 12.80 28.94
C PRO A 2 21.97 12.98 28.28
N THR A 3 21.96 13.36 27.00
CA THR A 3 20.74 13.42 26.19
C THR A 3 20.06 12.05 26.16
N PRO A 4 18.73 11.96 26.33
CA PRO A 4 18.04 10.68 26.20
C PRO A 4 18.28 10.12 24.78
N PRO A 5 18.45 8.80 24.63
CA PRO A 5 18.57 8.19 23.31
C PRO A 5 17.31 8.55 22.52
N ARG A 6 17.51 9.20 21.37
CA ARG A 6 16.45 9.55 20.42
C ARG A 6 15.69 8.27 20.10
N ALA A 7 14.44 8.16 20.56
CA ALA A 7 13.61 7.01 20.23
C ALA A 7 13.58 6.84 18.71
N PRO A 8 13.75 5.61 18.17
CA PRO A 8 13.68 5.39 16.74
C PRO A 8 12.34 5.89 16.23
N MET A 9 12.35 6.70 15.17
CA MET A 9 11.13 7.27 14.61
C MET A 9 10.20 6.13 14.16
N PRO A 10 8.93 6.14 14.58
CA PRO A 10 7.98 5.13 14.13
C PRO A 10 7.86 5.20 12.60
N PHE A 11 7.64 4.05 11.95
CA PHE A 11 7.52 3.97 10.49
C PHE A 11 6.47 4.95 9.94
N ALA A 12 5.39 5.18 10.69
CA ALA A 12 4.36 6.18 10.38
C ALA A 12 4.92 7.61 10.19
N ALA A 13 6.03 7.95 10.84
CA ALA A 13 6.67 9.28 10.77
C ALA A 13 7.83 9.34 9.76
N GLN A 14 8.18 8.23 9.09
CA GLN A 14 9.28 8.18 8.12
C GLN A 14 8.78 8.59 6.72
N ALA A 15 9.62 9.20 5.88
CA ALA A 15 9.26 9.40 4.48
C ALA A 15 9.32 8.07 3.71
N VAL A 16 8.29 7.76 2.92
CA VAL A 16 8.23 6.55 2.09
C VAL A 16 8.29 6.99 0.62
N PRO A 17 9.31 6.60 -0.15
CA PRO A 17 9.48 7.00 -1.54
C PRO A 17 8.59 6.15 -2.47
N PHE A 18 7.27 6.35 -2.39
CA PHE A 18 6.30 5.57 -3.18
C PHE A 18 6.45 5.77 -4.69
N ASP A 19 6.91 6.94 -5.12
CA ASP A 19 7.25 7.21 -6.52
C ASP A 19 8.34 6.27 -7.03
N GLU A 20 9.42 6.07 -6.25
CA GLU A 20 10.49 5.15 -6.59
C GLU A 20 10.02 3.69 -6.56
N PHE A 21 9.23 3.33 -5.55
CA PHE A 21 8.70 1.97 -5.42
C PHE A 21 7.76 1.62 -6.57
N LEU A 22 6.89 2.54 -6.98
CA LEU A 22 6.01 2.37 -8.15
C LEU A 22 6.80 2.38 -9.46
N ALA A 23 7.81 3.24 -9.59
CA ALA A 23 8.64 3.31 -10.80
C ALA A 23 9.46 2.02 -11.01
N THR A 24 10.02 1.48 -9.93
CA THR A 24 10.80 0.23 -9.96
C THR A 24 9.93 -1.03 -9.89
N GLY A 25 8.68 -0.88 -9.46
CA GLY A 25 7.78 -1.99 -9.18
C GLY A 25 8.31 -2.91 -8.09
N LYS A 26 9.12 -2.40 -7.14
CA LYS A 26 9.77 -3.22 -6.10
C LYS A 26 9.72 -2.57 -4.72
N ILE A 27 9.40 -3.39 -3.72
CA ILE A 27 9.57 -3.05 -2.31
C ILE A 27 10.93 -3.61 -1.87
N PRO A 28 11.82 -2.81 -1.24
CA PRO A 28 13.09 -3.31 -0.76
C PRO A 28 12.95 -4.50 0.20
N ASP A 29 13.83 -5.50 0.08
CA ASP A 29 13.85 -6.64 0.98
C ASP A 29 14.00 -6.20 2.44
N GLY A 30 13.16 -6.75 3.32
CA GLY A 30 13.14 -6.37 4.73
C GLY A 30 12.58 -4.98 5.01
N TYR A 31 11.91 -4.33 4.04
CA TYR A 31 11.19 -3.08 4.29
C TYR A 31 9.91 -3.31 5.11
N ILE A 32 9.13 -4.33 4.73
CA ILE A 32 7.95 -4.78 5.49
C ILE A 32 8.40 -5.87 6.48
N THR A 33 8.67 -5.46 7.72
CA THR A 33 9.23 -6.35 8.77
C THR A 33 8.20 -6.90 9.73
N SER A 34 6.99 -6.35 9.76
CA SER A 34 5.90 -6.77 10.64
C SER A 34 4.54 -6.36 10.06
N ASP A 35 3.47 -6.95 10.58
CA ASP A 35 2.08 -6.59 10.20
C ASP A 35 1.83 -5.09 10.41
N TYR A 36 2.30 -4.51 11.52
CA TYR A 36 2.18 -3.07 11.77
C TYR A 36 2.81 -2.23 10.64
N VAL A 37 4.00 -2.61 10.18
CA VAL A 37 4.67 -1.89 9.07
C VAL A 37 3.92 -2.10 7.76
N GLY A 38 3.38 -3.31 7.52
CA GLY A 38 2.54 -3.62 6.36
C GLY A 38 1.26 -2.78 6.31
N GLU A 39 0.53 -2.69 7.42
CA GLU A 39 -0.68 -1.86 7.53
C GLU A 39 -0.37 -0.37 7.31
N GLN A 40 0.69 0.14 7.94
CA GLN A 40 1.10 1.55 7.78
C GLN A 40 1.58 1.84 6.36
N PHE A 41 2.28 0.90 5.72
CA PHE A 41 2.69 1.02 4.33
C PHE A 41 1.48 1.12 3.41
N VAL A 42 0.52 0.22 3.57
CA VAL A 42 -0.71 0.17 2.76
C VAL A 42 -1.56 1.42 2.95
N GLU A 43 -1.78 1.84 4.19
CA GLU A 43 -2.58 3.04 4.48
C GLU A 43 -1.98 4.27 3.77
N ARG A 44 -0.66 4.41 3.83
CA ARG A 44 0.05 5.52 3.19
C ARG A 44 0.12 5.37 1.68
N LEU A 45 0.20 4.14 1.15
CA LEU A 45 0.11 3.89 -0.28
C LEU A 45 -1.25 4.34 -0.83
N VAL A 46 -2.35 4.02 -0.12
CA VAL A 46 -3.70 4.49 -0.47
C VAL A 46 -3.75 6.02 -0.50
N HIS A 47 -3.23 6.69 0.52
CA HIS A 47 -3.16 8.15 0.53
C HIS A 47 -2.32 8.71 -0.61
N TYR A 48 -1.20 8.07 -0.94
CA TYR A 48 -0.33 8.47 -2.04
C TYR A 48 -1.06 8.35 -3.39
N VAL A 49 -1.63 7.18 -3.72
CA VAL A 49 -2.29 6.96 -5.01
C VAL A 49 -3.54 7.84 -5.21
N LEU A 50 -4.21 8.25 -4.13
CA LEU A 50 -5.36 9.16 -4.17
C LEU A 50 -4.96 10.64 -4.24
N SER A 51 -3.73 11.00 -3.86
CA SER A 51 -3.27 12.39 -3.80
C SER A 51 -2.45 12.82 -5.01
N VAL A 52 -1.78 11.89 -5.68
CA VAL A 52 -1.00 12.20 -6.89
C VAL A 52 -1.89 12.34 -8.12
N PRO A 53 -1.50 13.19 -9.10
CA PRO A 53 -2.22 13.32 -10.36
C PRO A 53 -2.33 11.99 -11.12
N SER A 54 -3.43 11.80 -11.84
CA SER A 54 -3.58 10.68 -12.77
C SER A 54 -2.40 10.62 -13.76
N GLY A 55 -1.84 9.43 -13.95
CA GLY A 55 -0.67 9.21 -14.81
C GLY A 55 0.69 9.30 -14.10
N SER A 56 0.72 9.63 -12.80
CA SER A 56 1.96 9.57 -11.99
C SER A 56 2.50 8.15 -11.82
N TYR A 57 1.63 7.15 -11.97
CA TYR A 57 1.96 5.74 -12.03
C TYR A 57 0.94 5.03 -12.95
N THR A 58 1.28 3.83 -13.39
CA THR A 58 0.39 2.97 -14.17
C THR A 58 -0.24 1.90 -13.28
N MET A 59 -1.42 1.38 -13.67
CA MET A 59 -2.06 0.29 -12.93
C MET A 59 -1.19 -0.97 -12.88
N ALA A 60 -0.36 -1.22 -13.90
CA ALA A 60 0.60 -2.32 -13.89
C ALA A 60 1.66 -2.16 -12.79
N GLN A 61 2.22 -0.96 -12.64
CA GLN A 61 3.19 -0.65 -11.57
C GLN A 61 2.58 -0.82 -10.18
N LEU A 62 1.33 -0.39 -10.00
CA LEU A 62 0.61 -0.58 -8.75
C LEU A 62 0.32 -2.07 -8.48
N SER A 63 -0.11 -2.83 -9.49
CA SER A 63 -0.33 -4.29 -9.36
C SER A 63 0.94 -5.00 -8.91
N GLN A 64 2.06 -4.74 -9.59
CA GLN A 64 3.35 -5.35 -9.27
C GLN A 64 3.79 -5.04 -7.84
N LEU A 65 3.53 -3.84 -7.35
CA LEU A 65 3.84 -3.46 -5.97
C LEU A 65 2.94 -4.21 -4.97
N LEU A 66 1.64 -4.30 -5.24
CA LEU A 66 0.68 -4.99 -4.38
C LEU A 66 0.95 -6.50 -4.31
N GLU A 67 1.34 -7.12 -5.42
CA GLU A 67 1.69 -8.55 -5.50
C GLU A 67 2.85 -8.96 -4.57
N GLN A 68 3.69 -8.01 -4.17
CA GLN A 68 4.79 -8.25 -3.21
C GLN A 68 4.35 -8.18 -1.74
N LEU A 69 3.14 -7.70 -1.46
CA LEU A 69 2.59 -7.65 -0.12
C LEU A 69 1.91 -8.97 0.24
N ASP A 70 1.87 -9.29 1.54
CA ASP A 70 1.04 -10.38 2.03
C ASP A 70 -0.42 -10.19 1.58
N PRO A 71 -1.13 -11.26 1.18
CA PRO A 71 -2.53 -11.20 0.77
C PRO A 71 -3.45 -10.40 1.69
N ARG A 72 -3.23 -10.45 3.01
CA ARG A 72 -4.02 -9.69 3.99
C ARG A 72 -3.85 -8.19 3.83
N HIS A 73 -2.62 -7.74 3.55
CA HIS A 73 -2.31 -6.34 3.29
C HIS A 73 -2.86 -5.87 1.94
N GLN A 74 -2.90 -6.76 0.94
CA GLN A 74 -3.57 -6.47 -0.34
C GLN A 74 -5.09 -6.30 -0.15
N VAL A 75 -5.75 -7.17 0.61
CA VAL A 75 -7.17 -6.99 0.99
C VAL A 75 -7.37 -5.65 1.69
N PHE A 76 -6.48 -5.35 2.64
CA PHE A 76 -6.54 -4.10 3.40
C PHE A 76 -6.41 -2.87 2.51
N PHE A 77 -5.59 -2.92 1.46
CA PHE A 77 -5.47 -1.83 0.47
C PHE A 77 -6.82 -1.50 -0.16
N PHE A 78 -7.52 -2.49 -0.71
CA PHE A 78 -8.81 -2.26 -1.35
C PHE A 78 -9.90 -1.83 -0.36
N LYS A 79 -9.87 -2.38 0.86
CA LYS A 79 -10.77 -1.94 1.93
C LYS A 79 -10.53 -0.46 2.27
N ARG A 80 -9.28 -0.06 2.48
CA ARG A 80 -8.91 1.34 2.76
C ARG A 80 -9.20 2.28 1.61
N LEU A 81 -8.96 1.85 0.38
CA LEU A 81 -9.28 2.60 -0.82
C LEU A 81 -10.79 2.89 -0.90
N LYS A 82 -11.62 1.87 -0.68
CA LYS A 82 -13.08 2.00 -0.64
C LYS A 82 -13.57 2.89 0.51
N GLU A 83 -12.97 2.76 1.69
CA GLU A 83 -13.29 3.59 2.87
C GLU A 83 -12.92 5.07 2.65
N THR A 84 -11.79 5.33 2.00
CA THR A 84 -11.25 6.69 1.80
C THR A 84 -11.93 7.42 0.65
N SER A 85 -12.17 6.72 -0.47
CA SER A 85 -12.83 7.28 -1.64
C SER A 85 -13.62 6.20 -2.38
N PRO A 86 -14.92 6.05 -2.08
CA PRO A 86 -15.75 5.02 -2.70
C PRO A 86 -15.91 5.21 -4.22
N ASP A 87 -15.82 6.45 -4.71
CA ASP A 87 -15.89 6.74 -6.14
C ASP A 87 -14.62 6.36 -6.90
N SER A 88 -13.45 6.48 -6.25
CA SER A 88 -12.17 6.09 -6.84
C SER A 88 -12.09 4.59 -7.12
N LEU A 89 -12.88 3.75 -6.43
CA LEU A 89 -12.91 2.30 -6.68
C LEU A 89 -13.15 1.95 -8.16
N LYS A 90 -13.87 2.81 -8.90
CA LYS A 90 -14.13 2.66 -10.33
C LYS A 90 -12.84 2.75 -11.16
N ASP A 91 -11.92 3.63 -10.77
CA ASP A 91 -10.64 3.84 -11.45
C ASP A 91 -9.67 2.68 -11.20
N PHE A 92 -9.84 1.99 -10.06
CA PHE A 92 -9.07 0.79 -9.69
C PHE A 92 -9.82 -0.52 -9.98
N ALA A 93 -10.96 -0.45 -10.68
CA ALA A 93 -11.82 -1.61 -10.93
C ALA A 93 -11.10 -2.80 -11.60
N PRO A 94 -10.21 -2.60 -12.60
CA PRO A 94 -9.47 -3.73 -13.19
C PRO A 94 -8.62 -4.49 -12.17
N LEU A 95 -7.97 -3.78 -11.24
CA LEU A 95 -7.19 -4.39 -10.16
C LEU A 95 -8.10 -5.04 -9.11
N TYR A 96 -9.18 -4.35 -8.73
CA TYR A 96 -10.13 -4.85 -7.73
C TYR A 96 -10.84 -6.13 -8.19
N TYR A 97 -11.22 -6.24 -9.47
CA TYR A 97 -11.88 -7.44 -9.99
C TYR A 97 -10.90 -8.61 -10.15
N GLY A 98 -9.67 -8.35 -10.61
CA GLY A 98 -8.62 -9.36 -10.62
C GLY A 98 -8.34 -9.90 -9.22
N PHE A 99 -8.21 -8.99 -8.26
CA PHE A 99 -8.01 -9.30 -6.85
C PHE A 99 -9.19 -10.08 -6.23
N MET A 100 -10.42 -9.64 -6.47
CA MET A 100 -11.62 -10.33 -6.00
C MET A 100 -11.72 -11.78 -6.49
N ASN A 101 -11.25 -12.04 -7.71
CA ASN A 101 -11.23 -13.39 -8.26
C ASN A 101 -10.14 -14.27 -7.61
N GLU A 102 -8.99 -13.69 -7.26
CA GLU A 102 -7.86 -14.40 -6.67
C GLU A 102 -8.02 -14.65 -5.16
N PHE A 103 -8.57 -13.67 -4.44
CA PHE A 103 -8.63 -13.66 -2.97
C PHE A 103 -10.05 -13.85 -2.41
N HIS A 104 -11.00 -14.29 -3.23
CA HIS A 104 -12.39 -14.52 -2.81
C HIS A 104 -12.48 -15.34 -1.51
N SER A 105 -11.67 -16.40 -1.36
CA SER A 105 -11.66 -17.23 -0.14
C SER A 105 -11.14 -16.52 1.11
N LEU A 106 -10.29 -15.50 0.96
CA LEU A 106 -9.71 -14.73 2.07
C LEU A 106 -10.59 -13.54 2.50
N LEU A 107 -11.54 -13.14 1.66
CA LEU A 107 -12.47 -12.04 1.93
C LEU A 107 -13.69 -12.46 2.76
N PHE A 108 -13.97 -13.77 2.84
CA PHE A 108 -15.18 -14.33 3.48
C PHE A 108 -14.90 -15.36 4.58
N THR A 109 -13.65 -15.47 5.06
CA THR A 109 -13.31 -16.27 6.25
C THR A 109 -13.18 -15.40 7.50
#